data_AF-A0ABD3FND3-F1
#
_entry.id   AF-A0ABD3FND3-F1
#
_cell.length_a   1.000
_cell.length_b   1.000
_cell.length_c   1.000
_cell.angle_alpha   90.00
_cell.angle_beta   90.00
_cell.angle_gamma   90.00
#
_symmetry.space_group_name_H-M   'P 1'
#
loop_
_entity.id
_entity.type
_entity.pdbx_description
1 polymer ?
#
loop_
_entity_poly.entity_id
_entity_poly.type
_entity_poly.pdbx_seq_one_letter_code
_entity_poly.pdbx_strand_id
1 'polypeptide(L)'
;MVRVKVHVFTFPTDPRKQNSYVVGTIEGGLLPVVGTLNLDEKEADAVTFAQLRPRIELLQSKDVIRRSVMFQEVLALIAASPNPHGWSPNAMQTYWFGHFTDENESVPHVITAADENVPICQFLNMSTSKQTGDLILVPQTQLGPVCEQCCEGCSLCPSINSNNQ
;
A
#
# COMPACT_ATOMS: atom_id res chain seq x y z
N MET A 1 -12.45 20.48 -2.35
CA MET A 1 -11.33 19.71 -2.94
C MET A 1 -10.94 18.64 -1.94
N VAL A 2 -10.94 17.37 -2.31
CA VAL A 2 -10.63 16.22 -1.45
C VAL A 2 -9.19 15.78 -1.66
N ARG A 3 -8.47 15.48 -0.58
CA ARG A 3 -7.06 15.08 -0.57
C ARG A 3 -6.94 13.62 -0.17
N VAL A 4 -6.51 12.76 -1.09
CA VAL A 4 -6.23 11.35 -0.78
C VAL A 4 -4.74 11.21 -0.51
N LYS A 5 -4.36 10.98 0.75
CA LYS A 5 -2.98 10.73 1.13
C LYS A 5 -2.64 9.28 0.83
N VAL A 6 -1.53 9.06 0.16
CA VAL A 6 -1.08 7.72 -0.22
C VAL A 6 0.00 7.29 0.77
N HIS A 7 -0.25 6.17 1.44
CA HIS A 7 0.64 5.52 2.37
C HIS A 7 1.08 4.18 1.81
N VAL A 8 2.20 3.65 2.29
CA VAL A 8 2.61 2.27 2.03
C VAL A 8 2.59 1.53 3.36
N PHE A 9 2.04 0.32 3.37
CA PHE A 9 2.06 -0.54 4.55
C PHE A 9 3.14 -1.60 4.43
N THR A 10 3.96 -1.76 5.46
CA THR A 10 4.88 -2.88 5.60
C THR A 10 4.81 -3.39 7.03
N PHE A 11 5.02 -4.68 7.28
CA PHE A 11 5.04 -5.12 8.67
C PHE A 11 6.29 -4.60 9.42
N PRO A 12 6.15 -4.22 10.70
CA PRO A 12 7.29 -3.82 11.54
C PRO A 12 8.34 -4.92 11.56
N THR A 13 9.53 -4.62 11.08
CA THR A 13 10.66 -5.56 11.14
C THR A 13 11.67 -5.05 12.15
N ASP A 14 12.26 -5.96 12.92
CA ASP A 14 13.36 -5.61 13.81
C ASP A 14 14.50 -4.97 13.00
N PRO A 15 14.84 -3.69 13.28
CA PRO A 15 15.93 -2.96 12.64
C PRO A 15 17.25 -3.75 12.55
N ARG A 16 17.51 -4.58 13.58
CA ARG A 16 18.74 -5.37 13.70
C ARG A 16 18.76 -6.61 12.82
N LYS A 17 17.60 -7.06 12.34
CA LYS A 17 17.50 -8.16 11.37
C LYS A 17 17.73 -7.68 9.94
N GLN A 18 17.47 -6.40 9.66
CA GLN A 18 17.61 -5.83 8.32
C GLN A 18 19.01 -5.30 8.04
N ASN A 19 19.66 -4.65 9.01
CA ASN A 19 20.95 -4.00 8.82
C ASN A 19 21.95 -4.35 9.94
N SER A 20 23.23 -4.50 9.58
CA SER A 20 24.33 -4.70 10.53
C SER A 20 24.66 -3.46 11.37
N TYR A 21 24.18 -2.27 10.95
CA TYR A 21 24.27 -1.01 11.68
C TYR A 21 22.94 -0.25 11.57
N VAL A 22 22.53 0.44 12.66
CA VAL A 22 21.26 1.19 12.73
C VAL A 22 21.42 2.54 12.04
N VAL A 23 21.36 2.57 10.71
CA VAL A 23 21.25 3.80 9.92
C VAL A 23 20.15 3.60 8.89
N GLY A 24 19.08 4.40 8.96
CA GLY A 24 17.98 4.37 7.98
C GLY A 24 17.01 3.20 8.12
N THR A 25 16.73 2.74 9.33
CA THR A 25 15.77 1.63 9.54
C THR A 25 14.33 2.11 9.41
N ILE A 26 13.62 1.49 8.46
CA ILE A 26 12.18 1.65 8.31
C ILE A 26 11.54 0.80 9.42
N GLU A 27 10.96 1.46 10.44
CA GLU A 27 10.35 0.77 11.60
C GLU A 27 9.13 -0.09 11.22
N GLY A 28 8.68 -0.01 9.95
CA GLY A 28 7.49 -0.66 9.43
C GLY A 28 6.20 -0.11 10.05
N GLY A 29 5.10 -0.80 9.82
CA GLY A 29 3.74 -0.30 10.05
C GLY A 29 3.21 0.53 8.87
N LEU A 30 2.40 1.54 9.19
CA LEU A 30 1.95 2.52 8.22
C LEU A 30 3.07 3.54 7.97
N LEU A 31 3.66 3.51 6.77
CA LEU A 31 4.73 4.43 6.42
C LEU A 31 4.23 5.87 6.25
N PRO A 32 5.13 6.87 6.34
CA PRO A 32 4.80 8.26 6.07
C PRO A 32 4.11 8.44 4.71
N VAL A 33 3.38 9.55 4.58
CA VAL A 33 2.69 9.91 3.34
C VAL A 33 3.71 10.04 2.20
N VAL A 34 3.60 9.17 1.20
CA VAL A 34 4.46 9.17 0.00
C VAL A 34 4.01 10.20 -1.01
N GLY A 35 2.72 10.52 -1.02
CA GLY A 35 2.18 11.59 -1.83
C GLY A 35 0.71 11.86 -1.54
N THR A 36 0.16 12.88 -2.19
CA THR A 36 -1.24 13.26 -2.03
C THR A 36 -1.86 13.48 -3.40
N LEU A 37 -2.96 12.79 -3.66
CA LEU A 37 -3.81 13.02 -4.82
C LEU A 37 -4.87 14.06 -4.45
N ASN A 38 -5.01 15.09 -5.29
CA ASN A 38 -6.07 16.07 -5.13
C ASN A 38 -7.19 15.72 -6.09
N LEU A 39 -8.39 15.53 -5.55
CA LEU A 39 -9.62 15.21 -6.26
C LEU A 39 -10.63 16.35 -6.07
N ASP A 40 -11.46 16.57 -7.07
CA ASP A 40 -12.60 17.46 -6.92
C ASP A 40 -13.69 16.78 -6.08
N GLU A 41 -14.53 17.56 -5.38
CA GLU A 41 -15.57 16.99 -4.50
C GLU A 41 -16.58 16.14 -5.28
N LYS A 42 -16.99 16.59 -6.47
CA LYS A 42 -17.88 15.83 -7.35
C LYS A 42 -17.22 14.56 -7.92
N GLU A 43 -15.90 14.58 -8.03
CA GLU A 43 -15.13 13.45 -8.55
C GLU A 43 -14.89 12.40 -7.46
N ALA A 44 -14.64 12.84 -6.22
CA ALA A 44 -14.39 11.95 -5.09
C ALA A 44 -15.56 10.99 -4.79
N ASP A 45 -16.79 11.38 -5.11
CA ASP A 45 -17.99 10.56 -4.92
C ASP A 45 -18.13 9.43 -5.97
N ALA A 46 -17.49 9.57 -7.13
CA ALA A 46 -17.66 8.67 -8.27
C ALA A 46 -16.37 7.95 -8.69
N VAL A 47 -15.20 8.46 -8.30
CA VAL A 47 -13.91 7.89 -8.68
C VAL A 47 -13.72 6.53 -8.03
N THR A 48 -13.17 5.60 -8.81
CA THR A 48 -12.92 4.22 -8.39
C THR A 48 -11.42 3.98 -8.20
N PHE A 49 -11.04 2.91 -7.49
CA PHE A 49 -9.63 2.56 -7.32
C PHE A 49 -8.94 2.26 -8.65
N ALA A 50 -9.65 1.64 -9.59
CA ALA A 50 -9.16 1.40 -10.95
C ALA A 50 -8.77 2.71 -11.67
N GLN A 51 -9.50 3.81 -11.42
CA GLN A 51 -9.18 5.13 -11.97
C GLN A 51 -8.07 5.87 -11.21
N LEU A 52 -7.90 5.59 -9.92
CA LEU A 52 -6.80 6.14 -9.13
C LEU A 52 -5.45 5.52 -9.47
N ARG A 53 -5.41 4.21 -9.78
CA ARG A 53 -4.19 3.47 -10.14
C ARG A 53 -3.31 4.20 -11.17
N PRO A 54 -3.79 4.59 -12.36
CA PRO A 54 -2.96 5.33 -13.33
C PRO A 54 -2.54 6.73 -12.83
N ARG A 55 -3.31 7.38 -11.97
CA ARG A 55 -2.94 8.68 -11.37
C ARG A 55 -1.81 8.56 -10.36
N ILE A 56 -1.72 7.40 -9.70
CA ILE A 56 -0.62 7.07 -8.81
C ILE A 56 0.61 6.73 -9.64
N GLU A 57 0.47 5.84 -10.62
CA GLU A 57 1.60 5.24 -11.32
C GLU A 57 2.22 6.15 -12.38
N LEU A 58 1.41 6.97 -13.05
CA LEU A 58 1.81 7.70 -14.25
C LEU A 58 1.72 9.21 -14.04
N LEU A 59 2.67 9.91 -14.66
CA LEU A 59 2.65 11.35 -14.82
C LEU A 59 2.68 11.66 -16.32
N GLN A 60 1.62 12.30 -16.81
CA GLN A 60 1.56 12.77 -18.20
C GLN A 60 2.10 14.20 -18.28
N SER A 61 3.14 14.42 -19.07
CA SER A 61 3.73 15.74 -19.29
C SER A 61 4.04 15.93 -20.76
N LYS A 62 3.34 16.89 -21.41
CA LYS A 62 3.60 17.31 -22.80
C LYS A 62 3.81 16.12 -23.75
N ASP A 63 2.82 15.22 -23.79
CA ASP A 63 2.78 14.00 -24.62
C ASP A 63 3.74 12.86 -24.24
N VAL A 64 4.50 12.98 -23.15
CA VAL A 64 5.30 11.88 -22.59
C VAL A 64 4.61 11.31 -21.35
N ILE A 65 4.36 10.01 -21.37
CA ILE A 65 3.92 9.23 -20.21
C ILE A 65 5.17 8.68 -19.52
N ARG A 66 5.39 9.07 -18.26
CA ARG A 66 6.48 8.57 -17.42
C ARG A 66 5.93 8.09 -16.08
N ARG A 67 6.68 7.26 -15.36
CA ARG A 67 6.33 6.90 -13.97
C ARG A 67 6.34 8.16 -13.10
N SER A 68 5.37 8.27 -12.20
CA SER A 68 5.33 9.36 -11.23
C SER A 68 6.45 9.22 -10.21
N VAL A 69 6.90 10.35 -9.63
CA VAL A 69 7.91 10.34 -8.56
C VAL A 69 7.37 9.61 -7.33
N MET A 70 6.09 9.85 -6.99
CA MET A 70 5.39 9.15 -5.92
C MET A 70 5.45 7.63 -6.12
N PHE A 71 5.18 7.13 -7.32
CA PHE A 71 5.21 5.69 -7.60
C PHE A 71 6.63 5.12 -7.60
N GLN A 72 7.63 5.90 -8.03
CA GLN A 72 9.03 5.48 -7.90
C GLN A 72 9.44 5.29 -6.44
N GLU A 73 8.97 6.18 -5.55
CA GLU A 73 9.21 6.04 -4.11
C GLU A 73 8.45 4.85 -3.52
N VAL A 74 7.18 4.64 -3.90
CA VAL A 74 6.42 3.43 -3.54
C VAL A 74 7.17 2.16 -3.93
N LEU A 75 7.68 2.08 -5.16
CA LEU A 75 8.45 0.91 -5.62
C LEU A 75 9.74 0.72 -4.82
N ALA A 76 10.44 1.80 -4.45
CA ALA A 76 11.62 1.73 -3.61
C ALA A 76 11.28 1.18 -2.21
N LEU A 77 10.18 1.61 -1.62
CA LEU A 77 9.68 1.11 -0.34
C LEU A 77 9.26 -0.35 -0.42
N ILE A 78 8.59 -0.77 -1.48
CA ILE A 78 8.24 -2.18 -1.74
C ILE A 78 9.51 -3.02 -1.87
N ALA A 79 10.51 -2.56 -2.62
CA ALA A 79 11.75 -3.31 -2.83
C ALA A 79 12.58 -3.45 -1.54
N ALA A 80 12.49 -2.47 -0.63
CA ALA A 80 13.11 -2.52 0.69
C ALA A 80 12.26 -3.27 1.74
N SER A 81 11.01 -3.62 1.43
CA SER A 81 10.10 -4.27 2.37
C SER A 81 10.51 -5.73 2.65
N PRO A 82 10.23 -6.25 3.86
CA PRO A 82 10.43 -7.67 4.14
C PRO A 82 9.56 -8.53 3.22
N ASN A 83 10.05 -9.71 2.85
CA ASN A 83 9.29 -10.69 2.07
C ASN A 83 8.99 -11.93 2.92
N PRO A 84 8.03 -11.84 3.86
CA PRO A 84 7.73 -12.93 4.78
C PRO A 84 7.37 -14.21 4.03
N HIS A 85 6.55 -14.12 2.98
CA HIS A 85 6.04 -15.30 2.26
C HIS A 85 6.97 -15.84 1.16
N GLY A 86 8.16 -15.27 1.00
CA GLY A 86 9.11 -15.72 -0.02
C GLY A 86 8.58 -15.56 -1.46
N TRP A 87 7.76 -14.53 -1.71
CA TRP A 87 7.26 -14.23 -3.05
C TRP A 87 8.39 -14.02 -4.06
N SER A 88 8.12 -14.37 -5.32
CA SER A 88 9.08 -14.17 -6.41
C SER A 88 9.43 -12.68 -6.62
N PRO A 89 10.59 -12.34 -7.21
CA PRO A 89 10.96 -10.95 -7.47
C PRO A 89 9.93 -10.14 -8.28
N ASN A 90 9.14 -10.79 -9.12
CA ASN A 90 8.07 -10.13 -9.88
C ASN A 90 6.99 -9.54 -8.96
N ALA A 91 6.76 -10.14 -7.79
CA ALA A 91 5.82 -9.64 -6.79
C ALA A 91 6.34 -8.40 -6.03
N MET A 92 7.65 -8.14 -6.09
CA MET A 92 8.27 -6.96 -5.47
C MET A 92 8.04 -5.67 -6.27
N GLN A 93 7.20 -5.72 -7.32
CA GLN A 93 6.77 -4.55 -8.08
C GLN A 93 5.24 -4.39 -8.09
N THR A 94 4.53 -5.26 -7.38
CA THR A 94 3.06 -5.30 -7.36
C THR A 94 2.53 -4.92 -5.98
N TYR A 95 1.42 -4.19 -5.98
CA TYR A 95 0.74 -3.74 -4.76
C TYR A 95 -0.77 -3.85 -4.93
N TRP A 96 -1.43 -3.96 -3.79
CA TRP A 96 -2.88 -3.91 -3.64
C TRP A 96 -3.28 -2.63 -2.95
N PHE A 97 -4.51 -2.18 -3.20
CA PHE A 97 -5.09 -1.11 -2.41
C PHE A 97 -5.59 -1.69 -1.08
N GLY A 98 -5.49 -0.88 -0.03
CA GLY A 98 -6.10 -1.17 1.25
C GLY A 98 -6.61 0.08 1.93
N HIS A 99 -7.41 -0.15 2.97
CA HIS A 99 -7.96 0.89 3.84
C HIS A 99 -7.94 0.41 5.30
N PHE A 100 -8.07 1.34 6.23
CA PHE A 100 -8.44 1.03 7.61
C PHE A 100 -9.93 1.23 7.78
N THR A 101 -10.60 0.27 8.42
CA THR A 101 -12.02 0.43 8.80
C THR A 101 -12.16 1.29 10.05
N ASP A 102 -11.19 1.18 10.97
CA ASP A 102 -11.15 1.90 12.24
C ASP A 102 -9.77 2.52 12.49
N GLU A 103 -9.73 3.64 13.22
CA GLU A 103 -8.48 4.35 13.58
C GLU A 103 -7.55 3.52 14.50
N ASN A 104 -8.08 2.48 15.15
CA ASN A 104 -7.33 1.62 16.05
C ASN A 104 -6.74 0.38 15.37
N GLU A 105 -7.01 0.17 14.07
CA GLU A 105 -6.47 -0.96 13.33
C GLU A 105 -5.00 -0.72 12.96
N SER A 106 -4.16 -1.71 13.23
CA SER A 106 -2.74 -1.68 12.86
C SER A 106 -2.45 -2.34 11.52
N VAL A 107 -3.41 -3.07 10.95
CA VAL A 107 -3.27 -3.84 9.72
C VAL A 107 -4.37 -3.44 8.75
N PRO A 108 -4.03 -3.03 7.51
CA PRO A 108 -5.02 -2.60 6.54
C PRO A 108 -5.78 -3.78 5.95
N HIS A 109 -7.05 -3.53 5.63
CA HIS A 109 -7.91 -4.42 4.87
C HIS A 109 -7.64 -4.22 3.38
N VAL A 110 -7.45 -5.33 2.65
CA VAL A 110 -7.15 -5.31 1.22
C VAL A 110 -8.44 -5.16 0.42
N ILE A 111 -8.41 -4.27 -0.57
CA ILE A 111 -9.49 -4.10 -1.54
C ILE A 111 -9.32 -5.16 -2.62
N THR A 112 -10.36 -5.97 -2.82
CA THR A 112 -10.33 -7.05 -3.81
C THR A 112 -10.45 -6.49 -5.23
N ALA A 113 -10.07 -7.29 -6.23
CA ALA A 113 -10.21 -6.89 -7.63
C ALA A 113 -11.67 -6.60 -8.04
N ALA A 114 -12.65 -7.23 -7.38
CA ALA A 114 -14.07 -6.94 -7.62
C ALA A 114 -14.46 -5.55 -7.11
N ASP A 115 -13.86 -5.13 -6.00
CA ASP A 115 -14.14 -3.87 -5.32
C ASP A 115 -13.36 -2.68 -5.92
N GLU A 116 -12.37 -2.92 -6.79
CA GLU A 116 -11.63 -1.83 -7.45
C GLU A 116 -12.51 -0.93 -8.33
N ASN A 117 -13.67 -1.43 -8.77
CA ASN A 117 -14.65 -0.68 -9.57
C ASN A 117 -15.70 0.04 -8.72
N VAL A 118 -15.62 -0.11 -7.40
CA VAL A 118 -16.52 0.56 -6.46
C VAL A 118 -15.94 1.95 -6.13
N PRO A 119 -16.80 2.96 -5.89
CA PRO A 119 -16.33 4.30 -5.51
C PRO A 119 -15.50 4.28 -4.23
N ILE A 120 -14.40 5.06 -4.22
CA ILE A 120 -13.48 5.11 -3.08
C ILE A 120 -14.14 5.64 -1.79
N CYS A 121 -15.21 6.41 -1.93
CA CYS A 121 -15.99 6.95 -0.81
C CYS A 121 -16.72 5.90 0.02
N GLN A 122 -16.85 4.68 -0.49
CA GLN A 122 -17.43 3.57 0.29
C GLN A 122 -16.43 2.97 1.28
N PHE A 123 -15.13 3.14 1.04
CA PHE A 123 -14.06 2.51 1.84
C PHE A 123 -13.23 3.53 2.62
N LEU A 124 -12.97 4.69 2.02
CA LEU A 124 -12.21 5.74 2.67
C LEU A 124 -13.15 6.60 3.51
N ASN A 125 -12.87 6.72 4.81
CA ASN A 125 -13.59 7.60 5.73
C ASN A 125 -13.36 9.09 5.39
N MET A 126 -14.04 9.56 4.34
CA MET A 126 -14.01 10.95 3.87
C MET A 126 -15.09 11.81 4.54
N SER A 127 -15.90 11.22 5.42
CA SER A 127 -17.09 11.82 6.05
C SER A 127 -16.78 12.58 7.35
N THR A 128 -15.83 12.11 8.16
CA THR A 128 -15.47 12.70 9.46
C THR A 128 -14.37 13.75 9.38
N SER A 129 -13.38 13.58 8.49
CA SER A 129 -12.35 14.57 8.22
C SER A 129 -12.62 15.26 6.89
N LYS A 130 -13.28 16.42 6.94
CA LYS A 130 -13.70 17.21 5.76
C LYS A 130 -12.54 17.39 4.77
N GLN A 131 -12.45 16.54 3.74
CA GLN A 131 -11.50 16.60 2.62
C GLN A 131 -10.17 15.83 2.77
N THR A 132 -10.03 14.86 3.68
CA THR A 132 -8.84 13.97 3.70
C THR A 132 -9.21 12.50 3.83
N GLY A 133 -8.62 11.64 2.99
CA GLY A 133 -8.74 10.19 3.08
C GLY A 133 -7.37 9.52 2.96
N ASP A 134 -7.11 8.49 3.75
CA ASP A 134 -5.84 7.77 3.74
C ASP A 134 -5.98 6.50 2.91
N LEU A 135 -5.34 6.49 1.75
CA LEU A 135 -5.24 5.34 0.85
C LEU A 135 -3.95 4.57 1.16
N ILE A 136 -4.05 3.27 1.34
CA ILE A 136 -2.92 2.44 1.72
C ILE A 136 -2.55 1.56 0.55
N LEU A 137 -1.27 1.52 0.21
CA LEU A 137 -0.71 0.60 -0.75
C LEU A 137 -0.07 -0.54 0.03
N VAL A 138 -0.58 -1.75 -0.18
CA VAL A 138 -0.08 -2.96 0.46
C VAL A 138 0.78 -3.70 -0.57
N PRO A 139 2.09 -3.83 -0.36
CA PRO A 139 2.94 -4.65 -1.21
C PRO A 139 2.45 -6.10 -1.25
N GLN A 140 2.51 -6.76 -2.41
CA GLN A 140 2.16 -8.18 -2.54
C GLN A 140 2.95 -9.06 -1.55
N THR A 141 4.18 -8.68 -1.23
CA THR A 141 5.05 -9.38 -0.27
C THR A 141 4.46 -9.45 1.13
N GLN A 142 3.59 -8.52 1.52
CA GLN A 142 2.92 -8.50 2.82
C GLN A 142 1.64 -9.34 2.85
N LEU A 143 1.18 -9.83 1.69
CA LEU A 143 -0.03 -10.64 1.57
C LEU A 143 0.30 -12.12 1.62
N GLY A 144 -0.48 -12.85 2.41
CA GLY A 144 -0.41 -14.29 2.44
C GLY A 144 -0.88 -14.91 1.12
N PRO A 145 -0.14 -15.86 0.52
CA PRO A 145 -0.50 -16.47 -0.76
C PRO A 145 -1.79 -17.30 -0.70
N VAL A 146 -2.24 -17.68 0.50
CA VAL A 146 -3.43 -18.51 0.71
C VAL A 146 -4.57 -17.71 1.34
N CYS A 147 -4.27 -16.82 2.28
CA CYS A 147 -5.31 -16.06 2.98
C CYS A 147 -5.69 -14.75 2.29
N GLU A 148 -4.94 -14.31 1.27
CA GLU A 148 -5.17 -13.08 0.50
C GLU A 148 -5.29 -11.81 1.38
N GLN A 149 -4.75 -11.88 2.59
CA GLN A 149 -4.79 -10.85 3.61
C GLN A 149 -3.37 -10.52 4.08
N CYS A 150 -3.21 -9.30 4.60
CA CYS A 150 -2.00 -8.87 5.27
C CYS A 150 -1.68 -9.82 6.43
N CYS A 151 -0.62 -10.62 6.30
CA CYS A 151 -0.20 -11.53 7.36
C CYS A 151 1.31 -11.77 7.34
N GLU A 152 1.88 -12.13 8.49
CA GLU A 152 3.28 -12.54 8.64
C GLU A 152 3.42 -14.06 8.90
N GLY A 153 2.57 -14.87 8.26
CA GLY A 153 2.53 -16.33 8.47
C GLY A 153 1.43 -16.78 9.41
N CYS A 154 0.17 -16.53 9.02
CA CYS A 154 -1.02 -17.01 9.73
C CYS A 154 -1.16 -18.54 9.65
N SER A 155 -2.10 -19.13 10.41
CA SER A 155 -2.33 -20.60 10.41
C SER A 155 -2.66 -21.22 9.05
N LEU A 156 -3.13 -20.41 8.09
CA LEU A 156 -3.47 -20.81 6.73
C LEU A 156 -2.32 -20.67 5.74
N CYS A 157 -1.33 -19.82 6.06
CA CYS A 157 -0.15 -19.62 5.23
C CYS A 157 0.99 -20.46 5.83
N PRO A 158 1.76 -21.20 5.01
CA PRO A 158 2.88 -21.96 5.53
C PRO A 158 3.81 -20.99 6.29
N SER A 159 4.21 -21.41 7.50
CA SER A 159 5.14 -20.64 8.31
C SER A 159 6.37 -20.32 7.46
N ILE A 160 6.81 -19.07 7.51
CA ILE A 160 8.07 -18.62 6.92
C ILE A 160 9.12 -19.60 7.43
N ASN A 161 9.64 -20.44 6.55
CA ASN A 161 10.71 -21.36 6.91
C ASN A 161 11.87 -20.49 7.40
N SER A 162 12.05 -20.43 8.71
CA SER A 162 13.31 -20.13 9.40
C SER A 162 14.30 -21.27 9.13
N ASN A 163 14.47 -21.65 7.86
CA ASN A 163 15.35 -22.70 7.41
C ASN A 163 15.97 -22.22 6.10
N ASN A 164 17.06 -21.49 6.23
CA ASN A 164 18.35 -21.91 5.70
C ASN A 164 19.45 -21.05 6.33
N GLN A 165 20.25 -21.71 7.16
CA GLN A 165 21.70 -21.57 7.40
C GLN A 165 22.37 -20.22 7.11
#